data_AF-A0A7W0UY14-F1
#
_entry.id   AF-A0A7W0UY14-F1
#
_cell.length_a   1.000
_cell.length_b   1.000
_cell.length_c   1.000
_cell.angle_alpha   90.00
_cell.angle_beta   90.00
_cell.angle_gamma   90.00
#
_symmetry.space_group_name_H-M   'P 1'
#
loop_
_entity.id
_entity.type
_entity.pdbx_description
1 polymer ?
#
loop_
_entity_poly.entity_id
_entity_poly.type
_entity_poly.pdbx_seq_one_letter_code
_entity_poly.pdbx_strand_id
1 'polypeptide(L)'
;MIAFHQSNTALLEGSTQTQSSDATTRATSATRVMVTGDAIVQAQPDTAIVTVGVVTQSQSALKAQQENATKSEAVLRAVKAAAGVGAEVKTSGYNLQPQYLYRENQPPTIRGYEARNAVTVRMSDLTKVGAVIDGASQAGANNVENLSFTLRQDRPARDQALTEATREALSKAQTMAQALGGRVVRIVEVQEANALRPPIIAYDEMRRSRASGTMQMGEPTPIEIGSLDIRSQVQLIAEIEMK
;
A
#
# COMPACT_ATOMS: atom_id res chain seq x y z
N MET A 1 28.96 27.42 79.19
CA MET A 1 28.01 27.20 80.29
C MET A 1 26.85 28.17 80.06
N ILE A 2 25.60 27.70 80.01
CA ILE A 2 24.37 28.50 80.25
C ILE A 2 24.09 29.57 79.16
N ALA A 3 23.14 29.38 78.23
CA ALA A 3 21.69 29.49 78.36
C ALA A 3 21.18 30.92 78.63
N PHE A 4 20.27 31.39 77.75
CA PHE A 4 19.16 32.34 78.02
C PHE A 4 19.56 33.77 78.48
N HIS A 5 18.83 34.87 78.24
CA HIS A 5 17.39 35.10 78.07
C HIS A 5 17.17 36.52 77.48
N GLN A 6 16.14 36.63 76.60
CA GLN A 6 15.09 37.69 76.49
C GLN A 6 15.54 39.17 76.40
N SER A 7 14.99 40.04 75.54
CA SER A 7 13.56 40.24 75.28
C SER A 7 13.28 40.96 73.94
N ASN A 8 12.23 40.45 73.30
CA ASN A 8 11.18 41.03 72.48
C ASN A 8 11.14 42.53 72.08
N THR A 9 10.94 42.69 70.76
CA THR A 9 9.98 43.53 70.02
C THR A 9 10.10 45.06 70.02
N ALA A 10 10.58 45.58 68.88
CA ALA A 10 10.05 46.79 68.26
C ALA A 10 9.95 46.56 66.74
N LEU A 11 8.74 46.71 66.21
CA LEU A 11 8.46 46.80 64.78
C LEU A 11 8.83 48.21 64.30
N LEU A 12 9.37 48.32 63.08
CA LEU A 12 8.79 49.03 61.93
C LEU A 12 9.88 49.42 60.90
N GLU A 13 9.61 49.02 59.66
CA GLU A 13 9.85 49.76 58.40
C GLU A 13 11.32 50.07 58.04
N GLY A 14 11.90 49.57 56.96
CA GLY A 14 11.36 49.56 55.59
C GLY A 14 12.35 50.33 54.70
N SER A 15 13.28 49.62 54.06
CA SER A 15 14.06 50.15 52.93
C SER A 15 14.47 49.01 51.99
N THR A 16 13.76 48.97 50.86
CA THR A 16 14.28 48.81 49.50
C THR A 16 15.29 47.68 49.26
N GLN A 17 14.78 46.53 48.81
CA GLN A 17 15.48 45.74 47.80
C GLN A 17 14.80 45.96 46.45
N THR A 18 15.48 46.72 45.61
CA THR A 18 15.21 46.89 44.18
C THR A 18 15.21 45.52 43.52
N GLN A 19 14.03 44.98 43.21
CA GLN A 19 13.89 43.87 42.28
C GLN A 19 14.05 44.45 40.87
N SER A 20 15.19 44.13 40.28
CA SER A 20 15.50 44.27 38.87
C SER A 20 14.37 43.69 38.02
N SER A 21 13.70 44.57 37.30
CA SER A 21 12.86 44.23 36.16
C SER A 21 13.79 43.91 34.99
N ASP A 22 13.77 42.68 34.49
CA ASP A 22 14.12 42.46 33.09
C ASP A 22 13.45 41.22 32.51
N ALA A 23 12.81 41.44 31.36
CA ALA A 23 12.33 40.48 30.37
C ALA A 23 11.36 39.38 30.83
N THR A 24 10.09 39.75 31.03
CA THR A 24 9.00 38.83 30.64
C THR A 24 9.11 38.61 29.14
N THR A 25 9.73 37.51 28.73
CA THR A 25 9.54 36.94 27.39
C THR A 25 8.05 36.60 27.30
N ARG A 26 7.26 37.54 26.78
CA ARG A 26 5.86 37.29 26.44
C ARG A 26 5.91 36.33 25.25
N ALA A 27 5.93 35.03 25.53
CA ALA A 27 5.67 34.02 24.53
C ALA A 27 4.29 34.34 23.98
N THR A 28 4.23 35.05 22.86
CA THR A 28 3.00 35.21 22.10
C THR A 28 2.57 33.80 21.72
N SER A 29 1.52 33.32 22.39
CA SER A 29 0.88 32.04 22.06
C SER A 29 0.30 32.17 20.66
N ALA A 30 1.12 31.87 19.65
CA ALA A 30 0.71 31.97 18.26
C ALA A 30 -0.44 31.01 17.99
N THR A 31 -1.50 31.50 17.34
CA THR A 31 -2.63 30.65 16.98
C THR A 31 -2.21 29.79 15.81
N ARG A 32 -2.46 28.47 15.90
CA ARG A 32 -2.10 27.52 14.85
C ARG A 32 -3.35 26.81 14.36
N VAL A 33 -3.39 26.56 13.05
CA VAL A 33 -4.35 25.66 12.42
C VAL A 33 -3.61 24.43 11.93
N MET A 34 -4.19 23.27 12.19
CA MET A 34 -3.73 21.99 11.68
C MET A 34 -4.78 21.48 10.71
N VAL A 35 -4.35 21.18 9.49
CA VAL A 35 -5.22 20.74 8.40
C VAL A 35 -4.62 19.55 7.69
N THR A 36 -5.50 18.77 7.06
CA THR A 36 -5.11 17.64 6.21
C THR A 36 -5.61 17.90 4.79
N GLY A 37 -4.71 17.79 3.83
CA GLY A 37 -5.03 17.76 2.40
C GLY A 37 -4.85 16.35 1.84
N ASP A 38 -5.74 15.98 0.94
CA ASP A 38 -5.84 14.69 0.27
C ASP A 38 -5.98 14.94 -1.23
N ALA A 39 -5.33 14.12 -2.05
CA ALA A 39 -5.53 14.16 -3.48
C ALA A 39 -5.48 12.76 -4.08
N ILE A 40 -6.19 12.59 -5.19
CA ILE A 40 -6.25 11.36 -5.98
C ILE A 40 -5.93 11.72 -7.42
N VAL A 41 -4.86 11.12 -7.95
CA VAL A 41 -4.50 11.20 -9.36
C VAL A 41 -4.81 9.86 -10.00
N GLN A 42 -5.58 9.89 -11.08
CA GLN A 42 -5.86 8.69 -11.87
C GLN A 42 -4.78 8.49 -12.92
N ALA A 43 -4.28 7.26 -13.02
CA ALA A 43 -3.30 6.87 -14.03
C ALA A 43 -3.72 5.59 -14.74
N GLN A 44 -3.51 5.52 -16.05
CA GLN A 44 -3.69 4.27 -16.78
C GLN A 44 -2.50 3.34 -16.50
N PRO A 45 -2.73 2.07 -16.13
CA PRO A 45 -1.64 1.13 -15.94
C PRO A 45 -0.87 0.92 -17.25
N ASP A 46 0.44 0.68 -17.13
CA ASP A 46 1.33 0.41 -18.27
C ASP A 46 2.00 -0.97 -18.17
N THR A 47 1.73 -1.69 -17.07
CA THR A 47 2.36 -2.96 -16.76
C THR A 47 1.35 -3.93 -16.14
N ALA A 48 1.33 -5.16 -16.62
CA ALA A 48 0.64 -6.28 -15.98
C ALA A 48 1.64 -7.21 -15.30
N ILE A 49 1.25 -7.75 -14.15
CA ILE A 49 1.93 -8.82 -13.43
C ILE A 49 0.96 -9.99 -13.29
N VAL A 50 1.26 -11.09 -13.96
CA VAL A 50 0.46 -12.32 -13.93
C VAL A 50 1.27 -13.39 -13.25
N THR A 51 0.70 -14.07 -12.26
CA THR A 51 1.30 -15.27 -11.64
C THR A 51 0.37 -16.45 -11.88
N VAL A 52 0.89 -17.46 -12.57
CA VAL A 52 0.21 -18.72 -12.83
C VAL A 52 0.96 -19.86 -12.15
N GLY A 53 0.23 -20.84 -11.65
CA GLY A 53 0.73 -21.97 -10.89
C GLY A 53 0.34 -23.30 -11.51
N VAL A 54 1.25 -24.27 -11.38
CA VAL A 54 0.99 -25.69 -11.62
C VAL A 54 0.95 -26.38 -10.26
N VAL A 55 -0.18 -26.98 -9.95
CA VAL A 55 -0.37 -27.84 -8.77
C VAL A 55 -0.55 -29.28 -9.22
N THR A 56 0.26 -30.20 -8.69
CA THR A 56 0.13 -31.63 -8.94
C THR A 56 0.10 -32.38 -7.63
N GLN A 57 -0.62 -33.50 -7.60
CA GLN A 57 -0.79 -34.30 -6.41
C GLN A 57 -0.52 -35.77 -6.69
N SER A 58 0.11 -36.46 -5.75
CA SER A 58 0.35 -37.90 -5.84
C SER A 58 0.54 -38.51 -4.46
N GLN A 59 0.32 -39.83 -4.33
CA GLN A 59 0.70 -40.56 -3.12
C GLN A 59 2.23 -40.61 -2.92
N SER A 60 3.01 -40.45 -4.00
CA SER A 60 4.47 -40.36 -3.96
C SER A 60 4.93 -38.91 -4.17
N ALA A 61 5.74 -38.40 -3.23
CA ALA A 61 6.34 -37.08 -3.31
C ALA A 61 7.13 -36.88 -4.62
N LEU A 62 7.95 -37.88 -4.99
CA LEU A 62 8.75 -37.85 -6.21
C LEU A 62 7.89 -37.79 -7.47
N LYS A 63 6.78 -38.56 -7.51
CA LYS A 63 5.86 -38.55 -8.65
C LYS A 63 5.15 -37.19 -8.79
N ALA A 64 4.68 -36.63 -7.67
CA ALA A 64 4.06 -35.30 -7.67
C ALA A 64 5.05 -34.24 -8.22
N GLN A 65 6.30 -34.27 -7.76
CA GLN A 65 7.36 -33.37 -8.22
C GLN A 65 7.69 -33.53 -9.71
N GLN A 66 7.88 -34.75 -10.20
CA GLN A 66 8.26 -34.99 -11.61
C GLN A 66 7.16 -34.55 -12.58
N GLU A 67 5.90 -34.84 -12.25
CA GLU A 67 4.76 -34.36 -13.02
C GLU A 67 4.69 -32.82 -13.00
N ASN A 68 4.94 -32.22 -11.83
CA ASN A 68 4.97 -30.78 -11.69
C ASN A 68 6.03 -30.14 -12.57
N ALA A 69 7.26 -30.68 -12.56
CA ALA A 69 8.38 -30.17 -13.33
C ALA A 69 8.06 -30.18 -14.83
N THR A 70 7.50 -31.29 -15.34
CA THR A 70 7.14 -31.44 -16.76
C THR A 70 6.09 -30.41 -17.19
N LYS A 71 5.01 -30.27 -16.41
CA LYS A 71 3.94 -29.30 -16.68
C LYS A 71 4.43 -27.86 -16.55
N SER A 72 5.23 -27.57 -15.51
CA SER A 72 5.76 -26.23 -15.26
C SER A 72 6.70 -25.76 -16.37
N GLU A 73 7.50 -26.67 -16.94
CA GLU A 73 8.36 -26.34 -18.07
C GLU A 73 7.55 -26.02 -19.34
N ALA A 74 6.48 -26.78 -19.58
CA ALA A 74 5.55 -26.50 -20.67
C ALA A 74 4.86 -25.13 -20.50
N VAL A 75 4.38 -24.84 -19.29
CA VAL A 75 3.79 -23.54 -18.94
C VAL A 75 4.79 -22.41 -19.14
N LEU A 76 6.02 -22.55 -18.64
CA LEU A 76 7.06 -21.53 -18.79
C LEU A 76 7.32 -21.20 -20.26
N ARG A 77 7.37 -22.20 -21.14
CA ARG A 77 7.55 -22.00 -22.59
C ARG A 77 6.35 -21.32 -23.22
N ALA A 78 5.13 -21.78 -22.94
CA ALA A 78 3.90 -21.22 -23.49
C ALA A 78 3.71 -19.76 -23.08
N VAL A 79 3.96 -19.46 -21.81
CA VAL A 79 3.89 -18.12 -21.25
C VAL A 79 4.91 -17.18 -21.91
N LYS A 80 6.17 -17.61 -22.08
CA LYS A 80 7.19 -16.81 -22.78
C LYS A 80 6.78 -16.52 -24.22
N ALA A 81 6.23 -17.50 -24.93
CA ALA A 81 5.76 -17.33 -26.30
C ALA A 81 4.59 -16.34 -26.39
N ALA A 82 3.60 -16.48 -25.49
CA ALA A 82 2.40 -15.64 -25.48
C ALA A 82 2.69 -14.20 -25.02
N ALA A 83 3.56 -14.00 -24.03
CA ALA A 83 3.89 -12.67 -23.51
C ALA A 83 4.74 -11.84 -24.49
N GLY A 84 5.51 -12.51 -25.35
CA GLY A 84 6.32 -11.88 -26.39
C GLY A 84 7.62 -11.24 -25.88
N VAL A 85 8.28 -10.52 -26.77
CA VAL A 85 9.59 -9.89 -26.51
C VAL A 85 9.46 -8.77 -25.47
N GLY A 86 10.39 -8.74 -24.52
CA GLY A 86 10.45 -7.71 -23.48
C GLY A 86 9.67 -8.02 -22.20
N ALA A 87 8.90 -9.11 -22.18
CA ALA A 87 8.31 -9.61 -20.94
C ALA A 87 9.38 -10.26 -20.04
N GLU A 88 9.35 -9.93 -18.75
CA GLU A 88 10.15 -10.61 -17.74
C GLU A 88 9.37 -11.84 -17.27
N VAL A 89 9.89 -13.04 -17.53
CA VAL A 89 9.29 -14.29 -17.10
C VAL A 89 10.23 -15.02 -16.16
N LYS A 90 9.76 -15.32 -14.95
CA LYS A 90 10.53 -16.01 -13.92
C LYS A 90 9.69 -17.03 -13.16
N THR A 91 10.35 -18.07 -12.66
CA THR A 91 9.77 -18.92 -11.61
C THR A 91 9.79 -18.15 -10.29
N SER A 92 8.64 -18.01 -9.64
CA SER A 92 8.46 -17.20 -8.42
C SER A 92 8.33 -18.03 -7.16
N GLY A 93 8.14 -19.35 -7.26
CA GLY A 93 8.13 -20.22 -6.09
C GLY A 93 7.99 -21.69 -6.46
N TYR A 94 8.58 -22.56 -5.64
CA TYR A 94 8.38 -24.00 -5.67
C TYR A 94 8.14 -24.49 -4.25
N ASN A 95 7.12 -25.34 -4.06
CA ASN A 95 6.83 -25.97 -2.79
C ASN A 95 6.41 -27.42 -3.01
N LEU A 96 6.85 -28.32 -2.14
CA LEU A 96 6.40 -29.70 -2.08
C LEU A 96 6.03 -30.01 -0.63
N GLN A 97 4.76 -30.30 -0.40
CA GLN A 97 4.23 -30.48 0.94
C GLN A 97 3.41 -31.76 1.06
N PRO A 98 3.50 -32.49 2.19
CA PRO A 98 2.58 -33.58 2.48
C PRO A 98 1.16 -33.03 2.67
N GLN A 99 0.19 -33.81 2.23
CA GLN A 99 -1.24 -33.60 2.42
C GLN A 99 -1.72 -34.54 3.51
N TYR A 100 -2.28 -34.00 4.59
CA TYR A 100 -2.70 -34.78 5.75
C TYR A 100 -4.21 -35.05 5.74
N LEU A 101 -4.60 -36.24 6.21
CA LEU A 101 -5.95 -36.59 6.59
C LEU A 101 -6.08 -36.50 8.10
N TYR A 102 -6.97 -35.61 8.56
CA TYR A 102 -7.34 -35.45 9.96
C TYR A 102 -8.62 -36.24 10.24
N ARG A 103 -8.62 -37.02 11.31
CA ARG A 103 -9.80 -37.74 11.82
C ARG A 103 -9.96 -37.44 13.31
N GLU A 104 -11.19 -37.41 13.78
CA GLU A 104 -11.50 -37.10 15.18
C GLU A 104 -10.77 -38.06 16.12
N ASN A 105 -10.12 -37.50 17.15
CA ASN A 105 -9.33 -38.23 18.15
C ASN A 105 -8.22 -39.13 17.58
N GLN A 106 -7.72 -38.87 16.37
CA GLN A 106 -6.60 -39.60 15.77
C GLN A 106 -5.47 -38.66 15.35
N PRO A 107 -4.20 -39.08 15.48
CA PRO A 107 -3.09 -38.34 14.89
C PRO A 107 -3.25 -38.17 13.36
N PRO A 108 -2.81 -37.04 12.78
CA PRO A 108 -2.89 -36.82 11.34
C PRO A 108 -2.06 -37.84 10.57
N THR A 109 -2.60 -38.34 9.46
CA THR A 109 -1.91 -39.31 8.60
C THR A 109 -1.66 -38.71 7.22
N ILE A 110 -0.49 -38.96 6.64
CA ILE A 110 -0.18 -38.47 5.28
C ILE A 110 -1.05 -39.26 4.28
N ARG A 111 -1.84 -38.52 3.50
CA ARG A 111 -2.70 -39.06 2.42
C ARG A 111 -2.04 -38.94 1.05
N GLY A 112 -1.06 -38.05 0.92
CA GLY A 112 -0.29 -37.86 -0.31
C GLY A 112 0.60 -36.63 -0.20
N TYR A 113 1.02 -36.12 -1.35
CA TYR A 113 1.90 -34.97 -1.50
C TYR A 113 1.37 -34.07 -2.60
N GLU A 114 1.57 -32.78 -2.43
CA GLU A 114 1.26 -31.75 -3.40
C GLU A 114 2.53 -30.99 -3.75
N ALA A 115 2.84 -30.92 -5.04
CA ALA A 115 3.87 -30.05 -5.58
C ALA A 115 3.19 -28.84 -6.22
N ARG A 116 3.74 -27.65 -5.95
CA ARG A 116 3.29 -26.37 -6.49
C ARG A 116 4.48 -25.63 -7.06
N ASN A 117 4.33 -25.08 -8.27
CA ASN A 117 5.34 -24.26 -8.91
C ASN A 117 4.65 -23.08 -9.59
N ALA A 118 5.16 -21.87 -9.33
CA ALA A 118 4.59 -20.63 -9.82
C ALA A 118 5.52 -19.96 -10.83
N VAL A 119 4.94 -19.45 -11.91
CA VAL A 119 5.60 -18.62 -12.92
C VAL A 119 4.97 -17.24 -12.88
N THR A 120 5.79 -16.22 -12.68
CA THR A 120 5.39 -14.81 -12.75
C THR A 120 5.88 -14.18 -14.03
N VAL A 121 4.99 -13.42 -14.66
CA VAL A 121 5.19 -12.67 -15.89
C VAL A 121 4.95 -11.21 -15.61
N ARG A 122 5.92 -10.36 -15.94
CA ARG A 122 5.74 -8.92 -16.01
C ARG A 122 5.81 -8.48 -17.46
N MET A 123 4.76 -7.83 -17.95
CA MET A 123 4.64 -7.43 -19.35
C MET A 123 4.08 -6.01 -19.48
N SER A 124 4.51 -5.28 -20.52
CA SER A 124 3.97 -3.95 -20.84
C SER A 124 2.84 -3.97 -21.86
N ASP A 125 2.72 -5.04 -22.64
CA ASP A 125 1.61 -5.21 -23.59
C ASP A 125 0.41 -5.83 -22.88
N LEU A 126 -0.48 -4.97 -22.39
CA LEU A 126 -1.63 -5.39 -21.58
C LEU A 126 -2.68 -6.17 -22.40
N THR A 127 -2.65 -6.04 -23.74
CA THR A 127 -3.58 -6.76 -24.63
C THR A 127 -3.31 -8.26 -24.66
N LYS A 128 -2.10 -8.69 -24.27
CA LYS A 128 -1.68 -10.10 -24.25
C LYS A 128 -2.02 -10.83 -22.96
N VAL A 129 -2.55 -10.15 -21.94
CA VAL A 129 -2.80 -10.77 -20.63
C VAL A 129 -3.72 -11.98 -20.74
N GLY A 130 -4.84 -11.88 -21.46
CA GLY A 130 -5.75 -13.00 -21.69
C GLY A 130 -5.07 -14.17 -22.38
N ALA A 131 -4.36 -13.90 -23.49
CA ALA A 131 -3.63 -14.92 -24.23
C ALA A 131 -2.54 -15.63 -23.40
N VAL A 132 -1.90 -14.92 -22.47
CA VAL A 132 -0.91 -15.51 -21.55
C VAL A 132 -1.58 -16.44 -20.54
N ILE A 133 -2.73 -16.05 -19.98
CA ILE A 133 -3.51 -16.90 -19.07
C ILE A 133 -3.98 -18.15 -19.81
N ASP A 134 -4.56 -17.99 -21.00
CA ASP A 134 -5.08 -19.11 -21.79
C ASP A 134 -3.97 -20.06 -22.24
N GLY A 135 -2.85 -19.52 -22.72
CA GLY A 135 -1.67 -20.29 -23.10
C GLY A 135 -1.06 -21.05 -21.93
N ALA A 136 -1.03 -20.45 -20.74
CA ALA A 136 -0.60 -21.13 -19.52
C ALA A 136 -1.55 -22.28 -19.16
N SER A 137 -2.85 -22.05 -19.19
CA SER A 137 -3.87 -23.05 -18.86
C SER A 137 -3.84 -24.24 -19.82
N GLN A 138 -3.75 -23.98 -21.13
CA GLN A 138 -3.60 -25.03 -22.15
C GLN A 138 -2.31 -25.84 -21.96
N ALA A 139 -1.25 -25.22 -21.45
CA ALA A 139 0.03 -25.87 -21.18
C ALA A 139 0.10 -26.62 -19.83
N GLY A 140 -0.97 -26.57 -19.02
CA GLY A 140 -1.09 -27.33 -17.76
C GLY A 140 -1.06 -26.50 -16.48
N ALA A 141 -1.06 -25.17 -16.56
CA ALA A 141 -1.33 -24.33 -15.40
C ALA A 141 -2.78 -24.53 -14.95
N ASN A 142 -2.99 -24.71 -13.66
CA ASN A 142 -4.30 -24.97 -13.07
C ASN A 142 -4.60 -24.06 -11.88
N ASN A 143 -3.78 -23.02 -11.72
CA ASN A 143 -3.95 -22.00 -10.71
C ASN A 143 -3.58 -20.64 -11.31
N VAL A 144 -4.47 -19.66 -11.26
CA VAL A 144 -4.11 -18.25 -11.52
C VAL A 144 -4.03 -17.60 -10.15
N GLU A 145 -2.81 -17.32 -9.70
CA GLU A 145 -2.55 -16.92 -8.32
C GLU A 145 -2.71 -15.42 -8.11
N ASN A 146 -2.31 -14.64 -9.11
CA ASN A 146 -2.40 -13.18 -9.07
C ASN A 146 -2.49 -12.62 -10.49
N LEU A 147 -3.37 -11.64 -10.66
CA LEU A 147 -3.36 -10.72 -11.79
C LEU A 147 -3.40 -9.30 -11.21
N SER A 148 -2.38 -8.51 -11.48
CA SER A 148 -2.37 -7.10 -11.07
C SER A 148 -1.84 -6.20 -12.16
N PHE A 149 -2.38 -4.99 -12.21
CA PHE A 149 -1.96 -3.92 -13.10
C PHE A 149 -1.21 -2.87 -12.30
N THR A 150 -0.19 -2.26 -12.87
CA THR A 150 0.66 -1.30 -12.18
C THR A 150 1.29 -0.31 -13.14
N LEU A 151 1.96 0.69 -12.58
CA LEU A 151 2.85 1.58 -13.31
C LEU A 151 4.28 1.08 -13.16
N ARG A 152 5.03 1.09 -14.25
CA ARG A 152 6.49 0.90 -14.22
C ARG A 152 7.17 2.08 -13.54
N GLN A 153 6.61 3.28 -13.68
CA GLN A 153 7.07 4.49 -13.02
C GLN A 153 5.88 5.23 -12.40
N ASP A 154 5.68 5.07 -11.09
CA ASP A 154 4.59 5.71 -10.36
C ASP A 154 4.97 7.08 -9.79
N ARG A 155 6.26 7.43 -9.77
CA ARG A 155 6.75 8.72 -9.21
C ARG A 155 6.06 9.94 -9.80
N PRO A 156 5.92 10.12 -11.13
CA PRO A 156 5.30 11.34 -11.66
C PRO A 156 3.87 11.55 -11.15
N ALA A 157 3.07 10.49 -11.10
CA ALA A 157 1.70 10.56 -10.62
C ALA A 157 1.64 10.73 -9.09
N ARG A 158 2.59 10.16 -8.33
CA ARG A 158 2.74 10.42 -6.89
C ARG A 158 3.12 11.88 -6.60
N ASP A 159 4.08 12.42 -7.34
CA ASP A 159 4.53 13.81 -7.20
C ASP A 159 3.40 14.79 -7.51
N GLN A 160 2.59 14.46 -8.53
CA GLN A 160 1.37 15.19 -8.84
C GLN A 160 0.36 15.13 -7.68
N ALA A 161 0.03 13.92 -7.19
CA ALA A 161 -0.89 13.76 -6.07
C ALA A 161 -0.39 14.47 -4.81
N LEU A 162 0.91 14.41 -4.51
CA LEU A 162 1.51 15.12 -3.38
C LEU A 162 1.41 16.64 -3.54
N THR A 163 1.65 17.15 -4.75
CA THR A 163 1.51 18.57 -5.06
C THR A 163 0.07 19.05 -4.86
N GLU A 164 -0.90 18.26 -5.34
CA GLU A 164 -2.33 18.57 -5.20
C GLU A 164 -2.79 18.50 -3.73
N ALA A 165 -2.39 17.47 -2.99
CA ALA A 165 -2.69 17.34 -1.56
C ALA A 165 -2.09 18.51 -0.75
N THR A 166 -0.87 18.93 -1.07
CA THR A 166 -0.23 20.09 -0.43
C THR A 166 -1.00 21.39 -0.71
N ARG A 167 -1.43 21.60 -1.96
CA ARG A 167 -2.25 22.77 -2.34
C ARG A 167 -3.60 22.76 -1.65
N GLU A 168 -4.24 21.60 -1.52
CA GLU A 168 -5.51 21.46 -0.83
C GLU A 168 -5.35 21.77 0.67
N ALA A 169 -4.31 21.24 1.33
CA ALA A 169 -4.01 21.54 2.72
C ALA A 169 -3.80 23.05 2.94
N LEU A 170 -3.00 23.70 2.07
CA LEU A 170 -2.78 25.14 2.13
C LEU A 170 -4.08 25.93 1.94
N SER A 171 -4.92 25.54 0.99
CA SER A 171 -6.22 26.17 0.73
C SER A 171 -7.17 26.05 1.93
N LYS A 172 -7.21 24.88 2.60
CA LYS A 172 -7.97 24.67 3.83
C LYS A 172 -7.48 25.57 4.97
N ALA A 173 -6.16 25.67 5.18
CA ALA A 173 -5.61 26.56 6.20
C ALA A 173 -5.95 28.04 5.93
N GLN A 174 -5.86 28.48 4.67
CA GLN A 174 -6.25 29.84 4.27
C GLN A 174 -7.74 30.10 4.51
N THR A 175 -8.61 29.16 4.14
CA THR A 175 -10.06 29.25 4.36
C THR A 175 -10.39 29.38 5.84
N MET A 176 -9.77 28.55 6.69
CA MET A 176 -9.96 28.61 8.15
C MET A 176 -9.47 29.95 8.73
N ALA A 177 -8.30 30.42 8.31
CA ALA A 177 -7.76 31.70 8.78
C ALA A 177 -8.68 32.87 8.41
N GLN A 178 -9.17 32.91 7.17
CA GLN A 178 -10.11 33.93 6.69
C GLN A 178 -11.44 33.90 7.46
N ALA A 179 -11.99 32.71 7.72
CA ALA A 179 -13.21 32.53 8.50
C ALA A 179 -13.07 33.04 9.95
N LEU A 180 -11.85 33.02 10.50
CA LEU A 180 -11.51 33.59 11.81
C LEU A 180 -11.18 35.09 11.77
N GLY A 181 -11.37 35.76 10.63
CA GLY A 181 -11.04 37.18 10.46
C GLY A 181 -9.54 37.46 10.33
N GLY A 182 -8.74 36.43 10.08
CA GLY A 182 -7.28 36.47 10.06
C GLY A 182 -6.65 36.10 8.71
N ARG A 183 -5.35 35.80 8.73
CA ARG A 183 -4.60 35.26 7.59
C ARG A 183 -3.53 34.27 8.04
N VAL A 184 -3.08 33.41 7.11
CA VAL A 184 -1.90 32.57 7.31
C VAL A 184 -0.65 33.45 7.26
N VAL A 185 0.20 33.33 8.29
CA VAL A 185 1.47 34.06 8.41
C VAL A 185 2.59 33.27 7.78
N ARG A 186 2.73 32.00 8.18
CA ARG A 186 3.76 31.08 7.69
C ARG A 186 3.33 29.64 7.92
N ILE A 187 3.99 28.75 7.20
CA ILE A 187 3.91 27.31 7.45
C ILE A 187 4.89 26.96 8.57
N VAL A 188 4.41 26.24 9.57
CA VAL A 188 5.19 25.81 10.74
C VAL A 188 5.76 24.42 10.51
N GLU A 189 4.92 23.52 10.00
CA GLU A 189 5.25 22.12 9.79
C GLU A 189 4.47 21.57 8.60
N VAL A 190 5.12 20.73 7.81
CA VAL A 190 4.50 19.95 6.75
C VAL A 190 4.97 18.52 6.89
N GLN A 191 4.03 17.60 6.97
CA GLN A 191 4.30 16.17 7.01
C GLN A 191 3.55 15.50 5.88
N GLU A 192 4.27 14.76 5.04
CA GLU A 192 3.65 13.74 4.20
C GLU A 192 3.16 12.64 5.13
N ALA A 193 1.84 12.48 5.25
CA ALA A 193 1.29 11.31 5.91
C ALA A 193 1.58 10.15 4.99
N ASN A 194 2.35 9.15 5.47
CA ASN A 194 2.66 7.96 4.69
C ASN A 194 1.35 7.42 4.12
N ALA A 195 1.14 7.60 2.81
CA ALA A 195 0.09 6.91 2.10
C ALA A 195 0.43 5.43 2.26
N LEU A 196 -0.24 4.76 3.21
CA LEU A 196 -0.28 3.31 3.29
C LEU A 196 -0.51 2.86 1.86
N ARG A 197 0.48 2.21 1.25
CA ARG A 197 0.38 1.71 -0.13
C ARG A 197 -0.89 0.87 -0.14
N PRO A 198 -2.01 1.34 -0.71
CA PRO A 198 -3.12 0.43 -0.88
C PRO A 198 -2.56 -0.64 -1.82
N PRO A 199 -2.75 -1.94 -1.55
CA PRO A 199 -2.59 -2.90 -2.63
C PRO A 199 -3.35 -2.34 -3.83
N ILE A 200 -2.75 -2.41 -5.01
CA ILE A 200 -3.44 -2.03 -6.23
C ILE A 200 -4.56 -3.06 -6.41
N ILE A 201 -5.71 -2.78 -5.81
CA ILE A 201 -6.90 -3.61 -5.93
C ILE A 201 -7.52 -3.18 -7.25
N ALA A 202 -7.44 -4.06 -8.25
CA ALA A 202 -8.33 -3.98 -9.39
C ALA A 202 -9.76 -3.99 -8.84
N TYR A 203 -10.56 -2.98 -9.20
CA TYR A 203 -11.97 -2.96 -8.83
C TYR A 203 -12.63 -4.24 -9.35
N ASP A 204 -13.00 -5.11 -8.40
CA ASP A 204 -13.72 -6.35 -8.64
C ASP A 204 -15.22 -6.03 -8.75
N GLU A 205 -15.59 -5.13 -9.68
CA GLU A 205 -16.98 -4.88 -10.03
C GLU A 205 -17.47 -5.88 -11.09
N MET A 206 -17.46 -7.18 -10.78
CA MET A 206 -18.43 -8.09 -11.40
C MET A 206 -18.76 -9.32 -10.55
N ARG A 207 -19.37 -9.09 -9.39
CA ARG A 207 -20.39 -10.03 -8.89
C ARG A 207 -21.64 -9.90 -9.75
N ARG A 208 -21.71 -10.68 -10.85
CA ARG A 208 -22.91 -11.30 -11.48
C ARG A 208 -22.70 -11.51 -12.98
N SER A 209 -21.99 -12.58 -13.34
CA SER A 209 -22.35 -13.35 -14.52
C SER A 209 -22.20 -14.83 -14.20
N ARG A 210 -23.34 -15.49 -13.99
CA ARG A 210 -23.43 -16.93 -14.19
C ARG A 210 -23.20 -17.15 -15.68
N ALA A 211 -21.97 -17.42 -16.09
CA ALA A 211 -21.69 -17.94 -17.42
C ALA A 211 -22.00 -19.45 -17.42
N SER A 212 -23.30 -19.75 -17.51
CA SER A 212 -23.75 -20.90 -18.30
C SER A 212 -23.46 -20.54 -19.76
N GLY A 213 -22.36 -21.01 -20.32
CA GLY A 213 -22.00 -20.74 -21.71
C GLY A 213 -20.81 -21.58 -22.12
N THR A 214 -21.01 -22.38 -23.16
CA THR A 214 -20.03 -23.27 -23.80
C THR A 214 -18.63 -22.68 -23.90
N MET A 215 -17.61 -23.42 -23.47
CA MET A 215 -16.21 -23.14 -23.80
C MET A 215 -16.04 -23.22 -25.32
N GLN A 216 -16.20 -22.08 -25.99
CA GLN A 216 -15.92 -21.95 -27.40
C GLN A 216 -14.41 -21.68 -27.50
N MET A 217 -13.66 -22.65 -28.01
CA MET A 217 -12.23 -22.52 -28.28
C MET A 217 -12.04 -21.38 -29.28
N GLY A 218 -11.47 -20.24 -28.85
CA GLY A 218 -11.03 -19.21 -29.79
C GLY A 218 -10.94 -17.77 -29.27
N GLU A 219 -11.65 -17.40 -28.21
CA GLU A 219 -11.60 -16.02 -27.69
C GLU A 219 -10.76 -15.93 -26.41
N PRO A 220 -9.83 -14.94 -26.32
CA PRO A 220 -9.01 -14.76 -25.13
C PRO A 220 -9.86 -14.52 -23.88
N THR A 221 -9.38 -14.96 -22.72
CA THR A 221 -10.02 -14.64 -21.42
C THR A 221 -10.30 -13.12 -21.35
N PRO A 222 -11.57 -12.69 -21.19
CA PRO A 222 -11.91 -11.27 -21.14
C PRO A 222 -11.31 -10.62 -19.90
N ILE A 223 -10.48 -9.59 -20.09
CA ILE A 223 -9.86 -8.81 -19.01
C ILE A 223 -10.13 -7.33 -19.28
N GLU A 224 -10.88 -6.70 -18.38
CA GLU A 224 -11.11 -5.25 -18.41
C GLU A 224 -10.13 -4.55 -17.47
N ILE A 225 -9.49 -3.49 -17.97
CA ILE A 225 -8.43 -2.77 -17.25
C ILE A 225 -9.01 -1.44 -16.77
N GLY A 226 -9.14 -1.28 -15.46
CA GLY A 226 -9.50 -0.01 -14.82
C GLY A 226 -8.32 0.93 -14.64
N SER A 227 -8.60 2.20 -14.29
CA SER A 227 -7.59 3.16 -13.90
C SER A 227 -7.04 2.89 -12.49
N LEU A 228 -5.81 3.33 -12.25
CA LEU A 228 -5.16 3.29 -10.94
C LEU A 228 -5.38 4.60 -10.19
N ASP A 229 -5.87 4.52 -8.96
CA ASP A 229 -5.95 5.64 -8.02
C ASP A 229 -4.64 5.79 -7.25
N ILE A 230 -3.95 6.91 -7.44
CA ILE A 230 -2.73 7.25 -6.71
C ILE A 230 -3.07 8.34 -5.71
N ARG A 231 -3.01 7.99 -4.42
CA ARG A 231 -3.43 8.84 -3.32
C ARG A 231 -2.23 9.39 -2.56
N SER A 232 -2.30 10.66 -2.20
CA SER A 232 -1.35 11.32 -1.30
C SER A 232 -2.11 12.11 -0.24
N GLN A 233 -1.54 12.15 0.96
CA GLN A 233 -2.08 12.90 2.09
C GLN A 233 -0.99 13.74 2.73
N VAL A 234 -1.30 15.00 3.04
CA VAL A 234 -0.38 15.96 3.65
C VAL A 234 -1.04 16.58 4.88
N GLN A 235 -0.37 16.48 6.02
CA GLN A 235 -0.72 17.25 7.20
C GLN A 235 0.11 18.55 7.21
N LEU A 236 -0.56 19.67 7.43
CA LEU A 236 0.05 20.99 7.43
C LEU A 236 -0.36 21.73 8.70
N ILE A 237 0.63 22.29 9.39
CA ILE A 237 0.43 23.20 10.51
C ILE A 237 0.83 24.59 10.05
N ALA A 238 -0.11 25.53 10.08
CA ALA A 238 0.12 26.93 9.76
C ALA A 238 -0.07 27.80 11.00
N GLU A 239 0.77 28.82 11.11
CA GLU A 239 0.56 29.92 12.06
C GLU A 239 -0.38 30.94 11.43
N ILE A 240 -1.40 31.35 12.17
CA ILE A 240 -2.37 32.35 11.75
C ILE A 240 -2.35 33.55 12.70
N GLU A 241 -2.57 34.73 12.15
CA GLU A 241 -2.81 35.95 12.91
C GLU A 241 -4.26 36.39 12.71
N MET A 242 -4.90 36.83 13.79
CA MET A 242 -6.24 37.44 13.76
C MET A 242 -6.08 38.96 13.65
N LYS A 243 -7.04 39.63 13.03
CA LYS A 243 -7.11 41.11 13.01
C LYS A 243 -7.57 41.68 14.35
#